data_AF-A0A6P1M590-F1
#
_entry.id   AF-A0A6P1M590-F1
#
_cell.length_a   1.000
_cell.length_b   1.000
_cell.length_c   1.000
_cell.angle_alpha   90.00
_cell.angle_beta   90.00
_cell.angle_gamma   90.00
#
_symmetry.space_group_name_H-M   'P 1'
#
loop_
_entity.id
_entity.type
_entity.pdbx_description
1 polymer ?
#
loop_
_entity_poly.entity_id
_entity_poly.type
_entity_poly.pdbx_seq_one_letter_code
_entity_poly.pdbx_strand_id
1 'polypeptide(L)' 'MPVPPTSILGGESVYCINQAQLSESVRLTENDPESAPKLQRLLAKVEAECTRNERAAFAFTLIERLRTKTD' A
#
# COMPACT_ATOMS: atom_id res chain seq x y z
N MET A 1 -15.46 15.80 28.91
CA MET A 1 -14.45 14.72 28.94
C MET A 1 -13.57 14.89 27.71
N PRO A 2 -12.23 14.86 27.81
CA PRO A 2 -11.37 15.01 26.66
C PRO A 2 -11.44 13.72 25.83
N VAL A 3 -11.77 13.87 24.55
CA VAL A 3 -11.79 12.78 23.58
C VAL A 3 -10.37 12.19 23.44
N PRO A 4 -10.22 10.85 23.45
CA PRO A 4 -8.92 10.22 23.24
C PRO A 4 -8.36 10.63 21.86
N PRO A 5 -7.02 10.72 21.70
CA PRO A 5 -6.42 11.14 20.44
C PRO A 5 -6.90 10.25 19.30
N THR A 6 -7.41 10.89 18.26
CA THR A 6 -7.90 10.25 17.05
C THR A 6 -6.79 9.38 16.48
N SER A 7 -7.03 8.07 16.45
CA SER A 7 -6.16 7.09 15.81
C SER A 7 -5.75 7.59 14.42
N ILE A 8 -4.51 7.32 14.01
CA ILE A 8 -4.04 7.45 12.61
C ILE A 8 -4.92 6.69 11.59
N LEU A 9 -5.91 5.91 12.05
CA LEU A 9 -6.99 5.31 11.26
C LEU A 9 -8.13 6.29 10.89
N GLY A 10 -8.12 7.54 11.35
CA GLY A 10 -9.26 8.45 11.23
C GLY A 10 -8.87 9.92 11.07
N GLY A 11 -8.05 10.26 10.08
CA GLY A 11 -7.73 11.64 9.77
C GLY A 11 -7.11 11.76 8.39
N GLU A 12 -7.95 12.03 7.40
CA GLU A 12 -7.64 12.55 6.06
C GLU A 12 -6.25 12.23 5.51
N SER A 13 -6.13 11.07 4.87
CA SER A 13 -5.07 10.88 3.89
C SER A 13 -5.71 10.38 2.61
N VAL A 14 -6.37 11.33 1.95
CA VAL A 14 -6.76 11.22 0.55
C VAL A 14 -5.47 11.25 -0.28
N TYR A 15 -4.69 10.18 -0.24
CA TYR A 15 -3.84 9.90 -1.38
C TYR A 15 -4.81 9.55 -2.51
N CYS A 16 -5.12 10.55 -3.35
CA CYS A 16 -5.81 10.33 -4.61
C CYS A 16 -4.92 9.45 -5.47
N ILE A 17 -5.04 8.13 -5.32
CA ILE A 17 -4.61 7.20 -6.36
C ILE A 17 -5.57 7.47 -7.50
N ASN A 18 -5.09 8.10 -8.57
CA ASN A 18 -5.94 8.33 -9.72
C ASN A 18 -6.21 6.98 -10.43
N GLN A 19 -7.27 6.93 -11.23
CA GLN A 19 -7.68 5.68 -11.88
C GLN A 19 -6.57 5.09 -12.77
N ALA A 20 -5.76 5.92 -13.41
CA ALA A 20 -4.66 5.47 -14.26
C ALA A 20 -3.55 4.77 -13.45
N GLN A 21 -3.18 5.33 -12.30
CA GLN A 21 -2.20 4.76 -11.37
C GLN A 21 -2.68 3.44 -10.79
N LEU A 22 -3.98 3.35 -10.47
CA LEU A 22 -4.58 2.09 -10.00
C LEU A 22 -4.61 1.04 -11.11
N SER A 23 -5.01 1.41 -12.32
CA SER A 23 -5.03 0.48 -13.46
C SER A 23 -3.64 -0.04 -13.79
N GLU A 24 -2.62 0.81 -13.74
CA GLU A 24 -1.24 0.40 -14.02
C GLU A 24 -0.65 -0.46 -12.89
N SER A 25 -0.96 -0.17 -11.63
CA SER A 25 -0.54 -1.02 -10.51
C SER A 25 -1.17 -2.41 -10.57
N VAL A 26 -2.45 -2.49 -10.96
CA VAL A 26 -3.14 -3.75 -11.23
C VAL A 26 -2.51 -4.47 -12.42
N ARG A 27 -2.24 -3.75 -13.53
CA ARG A 27 -1.58 -4.36 -14.70
C ARG A 27 -0.24 -4.98 -14.33
N LEU A 28 0.59 -4.27 -13.56
CA LEU A 28 1.91 -4.77 -13.16
C LEU A 28 1.82 -5.94 -12.16
N THR A 29 0.85 -5.89 -11.26
CA THR A 29 0.69 -6.90 -10.20
C THR A 29 -0.03 -8.16 -10.69
N GLU A 30 -0.92 -8.04 -11.67
CA GLU A 30 -1.79 -9.14 -12.11
C GLU A 30 -1.54 -9.61 -13.54
N ASN A 31 -1.22 -8.69 -14.46
CA ASN A 31 -1.22 -8.97 -15.90
C ASN A 31 0.19 -9.01 -16.51
N ASP A 32 1.21 -8.52 -15.81
CA ASP A 32 2.59 -8.51 -16.31
C ASP A 32 3.25 -9.91 -16.15
N PRO A 33 3.62 -10.59 -17.24
CA PRO A 33 4.07 -11.98 -17.19
C PRO A 33 5.39 -12.17 -16.42
N GLU A 34 6.20 -11.12 -16.30
CA GLU A 34 7.47 -11.15 -15.58
C GLU A 34 7.30 -10.74 -14.10
N SER A 35 6.59 -9.63 -13.87
CA SER A 35 6.47 -9.01 -12.56
C SER A 35 5.36 -9.63 -11.71
N ALA A 36 4.23 -10.01 -12.30
CA ALA A 36 3.06 -10.48 -11.57
C ALA A 36 3.35 -11.70 -10.67
N PRO A 37 4.05 -12.76 -11.12
CA PRO A 37 4.34 -13.91 -10.27
C PRO A 37 5.21 -13.57 -9.04
N LYS A 38 6.08 -12.56 -9.15
CA LYS A 38 6.89 -12.07 -8.04
C LYS A 38 6.05 -11.22 -7.09
N LEU A 39 5.29 -10.26 -7.62
CA LEU A 39 4.51 -9.31 -6.83
C LEU A 39 3.37 -10.00 -6.09
N GLN A 40 2.63 -10.91 -6.73
CA GLN A 40 1.56 -11.65 -6.07
C GLN A 40 2.05 -12.52 -4.92
N ARG A 41 3.22 -13.17 -5.08
CA ARG A 41 3.82 -13.96 -4.01
C ARG A 41 4.23 -13.11 -2.81
N LEU A 42 4.79 -11.91 -3.05
CA LEU A 42 5.12 -10.99 -1.97
C LEU A 42 3.86 -10.45 -1.29
N LEU A 43 2.83 -10.13 -2.07
CA LEU A 43 1.54 -9.68 -1.56
C LEU A 43 0.89 -10.75 -0.67
N ALA A 44 0.80 -11.99 -1.15
CA ALA A 44 0.26 -13.11 -0.39
C ALA A 44 1.02 -13.36 0.91
N LYS A 45 2.35 -13.20 0.91
CA LYS A 45 3.16 -13.31 2.13
C LYS A 45 2.80 -12.23 3.14
N VAL A 46 2.71 -10.97 2.70
CA VAL A 46 2.33 -9.85 3.57
C VAL A 46 0.89 -10.01 4.08
N GLU A 47 -0.03 -10.53 3.27
CA GLU A 47 -1.41 -10.78 3.71
C GLU A 47 -1.54 -11.93 4.71
N ALA A 48 -0.68 -12.94 4.61
CA ALA A 48 -0.63 -14.06 5.54
C ALA A 48 0.05 -13.70 6.88
N GLU A 49 1.08 -12.86 6.85
CA GLU A 49 1.90 -12.55 8.03
C GLU A 49 1.47 -11.29 8.78
N CYS A 50 0.72 -10.37 8.14
CA CYS A 50 0.38 -9.07 8.72
C CYS A 50 -1.13 -8.86 8.93
N THR A 51 -1.46 -8.25 10.08
CA THR A 51 -2.79 -7.71 10.37
C THR A 51 -3.15 -6.58 9.41
N ARG A 52 -4.43 -6.20 9.36
CA ARG A 52 -4.91 -5.09 8.50
C ARG A 52 -4.15 -3.78 8.73
N ASN A 53 -3.86 -3.45 9.99
CA ASN A 53 -3.18 -2.21 10.34
C ASN A 53 -1.70 -2.27 9.95
N GLU A 54 -1.04 -3.42 10.11
CA GLU A 54 0.34 -3.63 9.66
C GLU A 54 0.46 -3.58 8.15
N ARG A 55 -0.50 -4.14 7.41
CA ARG A 55 -0.58 -4.02 5.94
C ARG A 55 -0.69 -2.56 5.50
N ALA A 56 -1.56 -1.79 6.15
CA ALA A 56 -1.69 -0.36 5.88
C ALA A 56 -0.39 0.39 6.18
N ALA A 57 0.24 0.13 7.34
CA ALA A 57 1.52 0.73 7.70
C ALA A 57 2.63 0.37 6.69
N PHE A 58 2.67 -0.88 6.23
CA PHE A 58 3.63 -1.35 5.23
C PHE A 58 3.43 -0.64 3.88
N ALA A 59 2.18 -0.53 3.40
CA ALA A 59 1.84 0.17 2.18
C ALA A 59 2.25 1.66 2.22
N PHE A 60 1.89 2.37 3.29
CA PHE A 60 2.29 3.77 3.45
C PHE A 60 3.79 3.97 3.56
N THR A 61 4.50 3.06 4.25
CA THR A 61 5.96 3.11 4.35
C THR A 61 6.63 2.91 2.98
N LEU A 62 6.11 2.02 2.14
CA LEU A 62 6.62 1.84 0.78
C LEU A 62 6.40 3.10 -0.06
N ILE A 63 5.21 3.70 -0.01
CA ILE A 63 4.90 4.95 -0.73
C ILE A 63 5.82 6.08 -0.27
N GLU A 64 6.02 6.24 1.04
CA GLU A 64 6.90 7.29 1.58
C GLU A 64 8.35 7.12 1.13
N ARG A 65 8.83 5.87 1.10
CA ARG A 65 10.18 5.56 0.61
C ARG A 65 10.33 5.83 -0.88
N LEU A 66 9.34 5.46 -1.70
CA LEU A 66 9.36 5.76 -3.14
C LEU A 66 9.35 7.26 -3.44
N ARG A 67 8.75 8.07 -2.55
CA ARG A 67 8.76 9.54 -2.66
C ARG A 67 10.10 10.16 -2.25
N THR A 68 10.76 9.60 -1.25
CA THR A 68 11.94 10.21 -0.60
C THR A 68 13.26 9.66 -1.11
N LYS A 69 13.30 8.41 -1.58
CA LYS A 69 14.45 7.79 -2.20
C LYS A 69 14.24 7.73 -3.71
N THR A 70 14.78 8.72 -4.39
CA THR A 70 15.12 8.62 -5.81
C THR A 70 16.45 7.86 -5.89
N ASP A 71 16.44 6.69 -6.53
CA ASP A 71 17.66 6.01 -6.99
C ASP A 71 18.26 6.78 -8.16
#